data_AF-A0AAQ3PHZ0-F1
#
_entry.id   AF-A0AAQ3PHZ0-F1
#
_cell.length_a   1.000
_cell.length_b   1.000
_cell.length_c   1.000
_cell.angle_alpha   90.00
_cell.angle_beta   90.00
_cell.angle_gamma   90.00
#
_symmetry.space_group_name_H-M   'P 1'
#
loop_
_entity.id
_entity.type
_entity.pdbx_description
1 polymer ?
#
loop_
_entity_poly.entity_id
_entity_poly.type
_entity_poly.pdbx_seq_one_letter_code
_entity_poly.pdbx_strand_id
1 'polypeptide(L)'
;LKSGVTVTYVCEEHGGRVDLAKAYYDRLSRFVARNFCGTGIIVSMQQCNDFFFLGTRQVPMGRAGDGFWYDDPNGDPMGVHWLQGAHMVNCSTTACGWAGSSARTGTCSAFTSNSAKQCFEKLFEAPHWEQPDHACAASRAICGDPVYVSDSLGGQDFSLLRRLVFFPDGTVPRCLHYALPTRDCMFKNPLFDQQTVLKIWNLNKFGGVIGAFNCQGAGWDSAEHRVRGYSHCYKPVFGEVRPADVEWSQREDTTAVANAASYTVYRCQTKELLLMTPSSEPIRFTLQSSSFELFKITPVTTIGGGVAKVQFAPVGLVDLLNCGGAIVDVQYGSTGGEVRMRVKGAGRLLVYSDVEPKKSLVEGCEAKFEWGNGGKLMVDVTWKQEKDGVSDVVFCF
;
A
#
# COMPACT_ATOMS: atom_id res chain seq x y z
N LEU A 1 -22.75 28.85 -23.14
CA LEU A 1 -23.20 27.45 -23.15
C LEU A 1 -24.63 27.41 -22.64
N LYS A 2 -25.60 27.04 -23.47
CA LYS A 2 -27.00 26.87 -23.04
C LYS A 2 -27.05 25.65 -22.10
N SER A 3 -27.74 25.81 -20.98
CA SER A 3 -27.95 24.78 -19.96
C SER A 3 -28.61 23.55 -20.59
N GLY A 4 -27.90 22.42 -20.62
CA GLY A 4 -28.45 21.13 -21.07
C GLY A 4 -27.52 20.27 -21.94
N VAL A 5 -26.41 20.82 -22.43
CA VAL A 5 -25.44 20.03 -23.22
C VAL A 5 -24.47 19.33 -22.26
N THR A 6 -24.73 18.06 -21.96
CA THR A 6 -23.74 17.17 -21.32
C THR A 6 -22.52 17.03 -22.24
N VAL A 7 -21.32 16.86 -21.67
CA VAL A 7 -20.05 16.68 -22.42
C VAL A 7 -20.18 15.64 -23.53
N THR A 8 -21.03 14.62 -23.34
CA THR A 8 -21.41 13.62 -24.35
C THR A 8 -21.82 14.22 -25.70
N TYR A 9 -22.62 15.29 -25.71
CA TYR A 9 -23.10 15.94 -26.93
C TYR A 9 -22.07 16.87 -27.57
N VAL A 10 -21.15 17.45 -26.77
CA VAL A 10 -20.04 18.28 -27.28
C VAL A 10 -19.03 17.42 -28.06
N CYS A 11 -18.83 16.18 -27.62
CA CYS A 11 -17.86 15.29 -28.26
C CYS A 11 -18.26 14.84 -29.67
N GLU A 12 -19.55 14.75 -29.98
CA GLU A 12 -20.04 14.28 -31.29
C GLU A 12 -19.58 15.18 -32.44
N GLU A 13 -19.54 16.50 -32.21
CA GLU A 13 -19.05 17.49 -33.17
C GLU A 13 -17.51 17.56 -33.25
N HIS A 14 -16.80 16.81 -32.39
CA HIS A 14 -15.34 16.87 -32.23
C HIS A 14 -14.64 15.50 -32.39
N GLY A 15 -15.26 14.55 -33.10
CA GLY A 15 -14.65 13.23 -33.37
C GLY A 15 -14.80 12.22 -32.23
N GLY A 16 -15.68 12.49 -31.27
CA GLY A 16 -15.91 11.64 -30.11
C GLY A 16 -15.06 12.02 -28.89
N ARG A 17 -15.27 11.32 -27.77
CA ARG A 17 -14.65 11.67 -26.48
C ARG A 17 -13.12 11.59 -26.51
N VAL A 18 -12.57 10.59 -27.20
CA VAL A 18 -11.13 10.37 -27.31
C VAL A 18 -10.45 11.55 -28.03
N ASP A 19 -10.96 11.98 -29.19
CA ASP A 19 -10.31 13.05 -29.96
C ASP A 19 -10.49 14.42 -29.31
N LEU A 20 -11.63 14.67 -28.66
CA LEU A 20 -11.80 15.86 -27.81
C LEU A 20 -10.77 15.88 -26.67
N ALA A 21 -10.59 14.75 -25.99
CA ALA A 21 -9.64 14.66 -24.89
C ALA A 21 -8.19 14.83 -25.38
N LYS A 22 -7.80 14.27 -26.54
CA LYS A 22 -6.47 14.53 -27.15
C LYS A 22 -6.25 16.02 -27.39
N ALA A 23 -7.24 16.70 -27.96
CA ALA A 23 -7.15 18.13 -28.24
C ALA A 23 -7.06 18.98 -26.95
N TYR A 24 -7.80 18.59 -25.91
CA TYR A 24 -7.72 19.23 -24.59
C TYR A 24 -6.32 19.09 -23.98
N TYR A 25 -5.78 17.87 -23.90
CA TYR A 25 -4.49 17.61 -23.28
C TYR A 25 -3.32 18.21 -24.06
N ASP A 26 -3.34 18.15 -25.39
CA ASP A 26 -2.32 18.78 -26.21
C ASP A 26 -2.26 20.30 -26.00
N ARG A 27 -3.41 20.98 -25.95
CA ARG A 27 -3.45 22.41 -25.61
C ARG A 27 -3.00 22.69 -24.17
N LEU A 28 -3.44 21.87 -23.22
CA LEU A 28 -3.08 22.02 -21.81
C LEU A 28 -1.57 21.83 -21.60
N SER A 29 -0.96 20.80 -22.18
CA SER A 29 0.48 20.57 -22.13
C SER A 29 1.26 21.74 -22.74
N ARG A 30 0.85 22.28 -23.89
CA ARG A 30 1.49 23.47 -24.49
C ARG A 30 1.34 24.70 -23.61
N PHE A 31 0.16 24.89 -23.00
CA PHE A 31 -0.09 26.00 -22.08
C PHE A 31 0.79 25.90 -20.82
N VAL A 32 0.89 24.71 -20.22
CA VAL A 32 1.76 24.46 -19.05
C VAL A 32 3.23 24.65 -19.40
N ALA A 33 3.68 24.12 -20.54
CA ALA A 33 5.06 24.28 -21.00
C ALA A 33 5.41 25.76 -21.24
N ARG A 34 4.50 26.53 -21.85
CA ARG A 34 4.70 27.95 -22.16
C ARG A 34 4.69 28.84 -20.93
N ASN A 35 3.82 28.58 -19.95
CA ASN A 35 3.56 29.52 -18.85
C ASN A 35 4.16 29.09 -17.51
N PHE A 36 4.44 27.80 -17.31
CA PHE A 36 4.87 27.24 -16.02
C PHE A 36 6.19 26.45 -16.12
N CYS A 37 6.98 26.70 -17.17
CA CYS A 37 8.27 26.04 -17.41
C CYS A 37 8.23 24.50 -17.37
N GLY A 38 7.06 23.91 -17.67
CA GLY A 38 6.84 22.47 -17.79
C GLY A 38 7.12 21.68 -16.51
N THR A 39 6.08 21.49 -15.68
CA THR A 39 5.89 20.44 -14.63
C THR A 39 4.99 20.92 -13.48
N GLY A 40 4.67 22.21 -13.38
CA GLY A 40 3.98 22.78 -12.22
C GLY A 40 2.48 22.44 -12.06
N ILE A 41 1.85 21.76 -13.02
CA ILE A 41 0.42 21.42 -12.97
C ILE A 41 0.21 19.93 -13.22
N ILE A 42 -0.35 19.26 -12.21
CA ILE A 42 -0.79 17.87 -12.27
C ILE A 42 -2.25 17.86 -12.69
N VAL A 43 -2.56 17.16 -13.78
CA VAL A 43 -3.93 17.02 -14.29
C VAL A 43 -4.45 15.64 -13.91
N SER A 44 -5.52 15.61 -13.12
CA SER A 44 -6.21 14.40 -12.71
C SER A 44 -7.48 14.22 -13.54
N MET A 45 -7.64 13.05 -14.18
CA MET A 45 -8.87 12.69 -14.89
C MET A 45 -9.94 12.22 -13.92
N GLN A 46 -11.09 12.87 -13.96
CA GLN A 46 -12.29 12.40 -13.28
C GLN A 46 -13.11 11.52 -14.23
N GLN A 47 -13.08 10.21 -13.96
CA GLN A 47 -14.11 9.24 -14.35
C GLN A 47 -14.38 9.09 -15.87
N CYS A 48 -13.38 8.68 -16.65
CA CYS A 48 -13.65 8.02 -17.93
C CYS A 48 -12.49 7.11 -18.36
N ASN A 49 -12.78 6.10 -19.17
CA ASN A 49 -11.77 5.19 -19.73
C ASN A 49 -10.97 5.81 -20.89
N ASP A 50 -11.30 7.04 -21.30
CA ASP A 50 -10.68 7.65 -22.46
C ASP A 50 -9.18 7.90 -22.25
N PHE A 51 -8.71 8.03 -21.00
CA PHE A 51 -7.28 8.16 -20.69
C PHE A 51 -6.45 6.97 -21.19
N PHE A 52 -7.04 5.78 -21.35
CA PHE A 52 -6.36 4.63 -21.93
C PHE A 52 -5.90 4.90 -23.39
N PHE A 53 -6.60 5.77 -24.11
CA PHE A 53 -6.31 6.13 -25.50
C PHE A 53 -5.49 7.42 -25.65
N LEU A 54 -5.29 8.19 -24.59
CA LEU A 54 -4.60 9.49 -24.61
C LEU A 54 -3.09 9.37 -24.50
N GLY A 55 -2.58 8.17 -24.20
CA GLY A 55 -1.16 7.93 -24.07
C GLY A 55 -0.57 8.59 -22.81
N THR A 56 0.36 7.88 -22.21
CA THR A 56 1.02 8.15 -20.92
C THR A 56 1.88 9.41 -20.89
N ARG A 57 1.98 10.15 -22.00
CA ARG A 57 2.79 11.36 -22.13
C ARG A 57 2.15 12.60 -21.50
N GLN A 58 0.83 12.60 -21.30
CA GLN A 58 0.08 13.81 -20.95
C GLN A 58 -0.62 13.75 -19.58
N VAL A 59 -0.82 12.55 -19.02
CA VAL A 59 -1.57 12.36 -17.76
C VAL A 59 -0.76 11.51 -16.78
N PRO A 60 -0.33 12.06 -15.63
CA PRO A 60 0.43 11.30 -14.64
C PRO A 60 -0.44 10.36 -13.79
N MET A 61 -1.75 10.61 -13.69
CA MET A 61 -2.68 9.88 -12.83
C MET A 61 -4.10 9.84 -13.42
N GLY A 62 -4.77 8.70 -13.30
CA GLY A 62 -6.14 8.51 -13.77
C GLY A 62 -7.00 7.80 -12.73
N ARG A 63 -8.30 8.10 -12.70
CA ARG A 63 -9.23 7.42 -11.80
C ARG A 63 -9.62 6.06 -12.37
N ALA A 64 -9.42 5.01 -11.59
CA ALA A 64 -9.70 3.62 -11.95
C ALA A 64 -11.15 3.16 -11.71
N GLY A 65 -11.89 3.85 -10.84
CA GLY A 65 -13.25 3.47 -10.44
C GLY A 65 -14.21 4.65 -10.37
N ASP A 66 -15.46 4.38 -10.04
CA ASP A 66 -16.49 5.41 -9.83
C ASP A 66 -16.16 6.29 -8.60
N GLY A 67 -16.97 7.33 -8.39
CA GLY A 67 -17.05 8.16 -7.19
C GLY A 67 -16.84 7.35 -5.91
N PHE A 68 -15.96 7.87 -5.04
CA PHE A 68 -15.69 7.27 -3.75
C PHE A 68 -16.58 8.05 -2.80
N TRP A 69 -17.65 7.39 -2.37
CA TRP A 69 -18.69 8.00 -1.55
C TRP A 69 -18.57 7.45 -0.14
N TYR A 70 -18.76 8.33 0.83
CA TYR A 70 -18.80 7.94 2.25
C TYR A 70 -20.21 7.50 2.69
N ASP A 71 -21.23 7.71 1.85
CA ASP A 71 -22.61 7.23 2.00
C ASP A 71 -23.01 6.53 0.69
N ASP A 72 -23.79 5.45 0.76
CA ASP A 72 -24.35 4.86 -0.46
C ASP A 72 -25.36 5.83 -1.08
N PRO A 73 -25.16 6.26 -2.35
CA PRO A 73 -26.10 7.14 -3.03
C PRO A 73 -27.51 6.56 -3.15
N ASN A 74 -27.68 5.25 -2.92
CA ASN A 74 -28.97 4.55 -2.94
C ASN A 74 -29.57 4.32 -1.53
N GLY A 75 -28.93 4.82 -0.48
CA GLY A 75 -29.45 4.80 0.89
C GLY A 75 -29.27 3.48 1.66
N ASP A 76 -28.40 2.56 1.21
CA ASP A 76 -28.02 1.37 1.98
C ASP A 76 -27.23 1.78 3.24
N PRO A 77 -27.72 1.49 4.46
CA PRO A 77 -27.00 1.77 5.70
C PRO A 77 -25.66 1.02 5.81
N MET A 78 -25.49 -0.08 5.08
CA MET A 78 -24.23 -0.85 4.98
C MET A 78 -23.39 -0.47 3.75
N GLY A 79 -23.85 0.54 2.99
CA GLY A 79 -23.23 1.16 1.83
C GLY A 79 -21.72 1.34 1.94
N VAL A 80 -21.31 1.95 3.05
CA VAL A 80 -19.94 2.41 3.29
C VAL A 80 -18.93 1.26 3.31
N HIS A 81 -19.28 0.13 3.93
CA HIS A 81 -18.38 -0.99 4.10
C HIS A 81 -18.03 -1.67 2.78
N TRP A 82 -19.02 -1.80 1.91
CA TRP A 82 -18.79 -2.44 0.64
C TRP A 82 -18.28 -1.53 -0.45
N LEU A 83 -18.61 -0.23 -0.41
CA LEU A 83 -17.98 0.76 -1.28
C LEU A 83 -16.47 0.72 -1.11
N GLN A 84 -16.00 0.56 0.13
CA GLN A 84 -14.59 0.40 0.45
C GLN A 84 -14.00 -0.94 0.00
N GLY A 85 -14.73 -2.05 0.19
CA GLY A 85 -14.34 -3.37 -0.33
C GLY A 85 -14.21 -3.39 -1.86
N ALA A 86 -15.22 -2.90 -2.56
CA ALA A 86 -15.24 -2.77 -4.01
C ALA A 86 -14.16 -1.80 -4.51
N HIS A 87 -13.91 -0.71 -3.78
CA HIS A 87 -12.84 0.23 -4.10
C HIS A 87 -11.45 -0.42 -3.98
N MET A 88 -11.19 -1.20 -2.93
CA MET A 88 -9.94 -1.96 -2.80
C MET A 88 -9.75 -2.97 -3.93
N VAL A 89 -10.81 -3.69 -4.31
CA VAL A 89 -10.79 -4.62 -5.45
C VAL A 89 -10.56 -3.87 -6.77
N ASN A 90 -11.21 -2.74 -7.00
CA ASN A 90 -11.04 -1.95 -8.22
C ASN A 90 -9.65 -1.28 -8.30
N CYS A 91 -9.15 -0.70 -7.21
CA CYS A 91 -7.82 -0.11 -7.16
C CYS A 91 -6.74 -1.16 -7.37
N SER A 92 -6.87 -2.34 -6.74
CA SER A 92 -5.98 -3.44 -7.01
C SER A 92 -6.10 -3.86 -8.47
N THR A 93 -7.22 -4.43 -8.91
CA THR A 93 -7.39 -4.96 -10.29
C THR A 93 -7.03 -3.97 -11.41
N THR A 94 -7.29 -2.67 -11.25
CA THR A 94 -6.95 -1.66 -12.26
C THR A 94 -5.47 -1.28 -12.24
N ALA A 95 -4.83 -1.25 -11.06
CA ALA A 95 -3.36 -1.18 -10.97
C ALA A 95 -2.71 -2.44 -11.59
N CYS A 96 -3.34 -3.61 -11.44
CA CYS A 96 -2.87 -4.91 -11.91
C CYS A 96 -2.91 -5.09 -13.43
N GLY A 97 -3.94 -4.55 -14.09
CA GLY A 97 -4.25 -4.93 -15.48
C GLY A 97 -3.31 -4.35 -16.52
N TRP A 98 -3.13 -3.02 -16.55
CA TRP A 98 -2.43 -2.35 -17.67
C TRP A 98 -1.81 -0.98 -17.32
N ALA A 99 -2.35 -0.25 -16.33
CA ALA A 99 -1.82 1.04 -15.87
C ALA A 99 -0.44 0.89 -15.21
N GLY A 100 -0.21 -0.22 -14.48
CA GLY A 100 1.08 -0.52 -13.86
C GLY A 100 2.19 -0.87 -14.86
N SER A 101 1.89 -1.73 -15.84
CA SER A 101 2.87 -2.28 -16.81
C SER A 101 3.24 -1.31 -17.93
N SER A 102 2.29 -0.48 -18.39
CA SER A 102 2.51 0.42 -19.53
C SER A 102 2.86 1.85 -19.11
N ALA A 103 2.53 2.26 -17.89
CA ALA A 103 2.38 3.70 -17.61
C ALA A 103 2.91 4.21 -16.28
N ARG A 104 3.12 3.37 -15.24
CA ARG A 104 3.43 3.87 -13.89
C ARG A 104 2.45 4.96 -13.44
N THR A 105 1.24 4.99 -14.01
CA THR A 105 0.21 5.99 -13.72
C THR A 105 -0.49 5.57 -12.44
N GLY A 106 -0.36 6.40 -11.41
CA GLY A 106 -1.07 6.17 -10.15
C GLY A 106 -2.58 6.21 -10.36
N THR A 107 -3.30 5.30 -9.75
CA THR A 107 -4.75 5.41 -9.70
C THR A 107 -5.12 6.44 -8.63
N CYS A 108 -5.74 7.54 -9.05
CA CYS A 108 -6.14 8.59 -8.12
C CYS A 108 -7.61 8.39 -7.71
N SER A 109 -7.84 8.13 -6.44
CA SER A 109 -9.14 8.31 -5.81
C SER A 109 -8.93 9.03 -4.49
N ALA A 110 -9.80 9.98 -4.15
CA ALA A 110 -9.79 10.66 -2.86
C ALA A 110 -10.00 9.63 -1.73
N PHE A 111 -9.34 9.84 -0.61
CA PHE A 111 -9.42 9.04 0.60
C PHE A 111 -9.92 9.92 1.74
N THR A 112 -10.88 9.42 2.49
CA THR A 112 -11.32 9.99 3.75
C THR A 112 -10.72 9.16 4.87
N SER A 113 -9.87 9.78 5.69
CA SER A 113 -9.22 9.14 6.84
C SER A 113 -10.15 8.91 8.02
N ASN A 114 -11.34 9.52 8.01
CA ASN A 114 -12.28 9.47 9.14
C ASN A 114 -13.74 9.30 8.70
N SER A 115 -13.98 8.70 7.53
CA SER A 115 -15.33 8.52 6.97
C SER A 115 -16.24 7.68 7.86
N ALA A 116 -15.73 6.63 8.48
CA ALA A 116 -16.55 5.71 9.27
C ALA A 116 -17.07 6.34 10.57
N LYS A 117 -16.40 7.38 11.10
CA LYS A 117 -16.71 7.97 12.41
C LYS A 117 -17.85 8.97 12.39
N GLN A 118 -18.04 9.72 11.29
CA GLN A 118 -19.00 10.83 11.25
C GLN A 118 -20.47 10.39 11.03
N CYS A 119 -20.71 9.26 10.35
CA CYS A 119 -22.09 8.83 10.05
C CYS A 119 -22.76 8.01 11.17
N PHE A 120 -22.00 7.41 12.09
CA PHE A 120 -22.51 6.34 12.95
C PHE A 120 -22.72 6.66 14.44
N GLU A 121 -22.34 7.86 14.92
CA GLU A 121 -22.78 8.35 16.25
C GLU A 121 -24.32 8.38 16.41
N LYS A 122 -25.09 8.14 15.35
CA LYS A 122 -26.55 8.15 15.35
C LYS A 122 -27.27 6.80 15.29
N LEU A 123 -26.60 5.65 15.09
CA LEU A 123 -27.33 4.40 14.83
C LEU A 123 -27.03 3.18 15.72
N PHE A 124 -25.80 2.84 16.12
CA PHE A 124 -25.57 1.62 16.94
C PHE A 124 -24.28 1.65 17.79
N GLU A 125 -24.37 1.13 19.02
CA GLU A 125 -23.25 0.87 19.96
C GLU A 125 -22.52 -0.44 19.60
N ALA A 126 -21.46 -0.41 18.78
CA ALA A 126 -20.58 -1.57 18.62
C ALA A 126 -19.08 -1.15 18.51
N PRO A 127 -18.09 -1.93 19.01
CA PRO A 127 -16.75 -1.40 19.29
C PRO A 127 -15.67 -1.62 18.20
N HIS A 128 -16.00 -2.14 17.01
CA HIS A 128 -15.00 -2.69 16.06
C HIS A 128 -14.91 -2.01 14.68
N TRP A 129 -15.48 -0.83 14.50
CA TRP A 129 -15.74 -0.21 13.19
C TRP A 129 -14.63 0.67 12.60
N GLU A 130 -13.48 0.86 13.25
CA GLU A 130 -12.33 1.65 12.72
C GLU A 130 -11.55 0.95 11.59
N GLN A 131 -11.83 -0.33 11.33
CA GLN A 131 -11.06 -1.17 10.42
C GLN A 131 -11.20 -0.89 8.92
N PRO A 132 -12.36 -0.46 8.40
CA PRO A 132 -12.54 -0.26 6.95
C PRO A 132 -11.71 0.91 6.38
N ASP A 133 -11.63 2.04 7.10
CA ASP A 133 -10.79 3.19 6.73
C ASP A 133 -9.29 2.82 6.81
N HIS A 134 -8.91 2.06 7.84
CA HIS A 134 -7.56 1.52 7.99
C HIS A 134 -7.19 0.51 6.89
N ALA A 135 -8.14 -0.31 6.43
CA ALA A 135 -7.97 -1.25 5.32
C ALA A 135 -7.74 -0.52 4.00
N CYS A 136 -8.52 0.54 3.73
CA CYS A 136 -8.32 1.39 2.56
C CYS A 136 -6.94 2.07 2.56
N ALA A 137 -6.53 2.62 3.73
CA ALA A 137 -5.20 3.17 3.91
C ALA A 137 -4.10 2.13 3.65
N ALA A 138 -4.24 0.92 4.20
CA ALA A 138 -3.29 -0.16 4.02
C ALA A 138 -3.18 -0.63 2.56
N SER A 139 -4.30 -0.74 1.85
CA SER A 139 -4.31 -1.04 0.42
C SER A 139 -3.53 0.02 -0.35
N ARG A 140 -3.77 1.32 -0.10
CA ARG A 140 -3.06 2.42 -0.75
C ARG A 140 -1.56 2.44 -0.46
N ALA A 141 -1.17 2.16 0.78
CA ALA A 141 0.23 2.06 1.19
C ALA A 141 1.00 1.01 0.38
N ILE A 142 0.30 -0.04 -0.06
CA ILE A 142 0.88 -1.13 -0.86
C ILE A 142 0.73 -0.89 -2.36
N CYS A 143 -0.35 -0.27 -2.83
CA CYS A 143 -0.55 0.01 -4.26
C CYS A 143 0.48 0.99 -4.82
N GLY A 144 1.06 1.87 -3.99
CA GLY A 144 1.98 2.92 -4.43
C GLY A 144 1.27 4.10 -5.09
N ASP A 145 -0.05 4.18 -4.91
CA ASP A 145 -0.91 5.24 -5.42
C ASP A 145 -0.70 6.57 -4.67
N PRO A 146 -1.03 7.71 -5.31
CA PRO A 146 -1.08 8.99 -4.63
C PRO A 146 -2.11 8.98 -3.48
N VAL A 147 -1.76 9.64 -2.38
CA VAL A 147 -2.66 9.82 -1.23
C VAL A 147 -3.26 11.23 -1.28
N TYR A 148 -4.56 11.31 -1.55
CA TYR A 148 -5.34 12.55 -1.47
C TYR A 148 -6.32 12.45 -0.32
N VAL A 149 -6.20 13.35 0.66
CA VAL A 149 -7.10 13.38 1.82
C VAL A 149 -8.24 14.36 1.54
N SER A 150 -9.49 13.89 1.61
CA SER A 150 -10.69 14.70 1.36
C SER A 150 -11.59 14.86 2.58
N ASP A 151 -11.08 14.55 3.78
CA ASP A 151 -11.83 14.83 5.01
C ASP A 151 -12.09 16.34 5.15
N SER A 152 -13.22 16.65 5.79
CA SER A 152 -13.52 18.02 6.22
C SER A 152 -12.39 18.59 7.06
N LEU A 153 -12.16 19.91 6.98
CA LEU A 153 -11.14 20.59 7.77
C LEU A 153 -11.34 20.29 9.27
N GLY A 154 -10.27 19.82 9.93
CA GLY A 154 -10.30 19.41 11.34
C GLY A 154 -10.85 18.00 11.61
N GLY A 155 -11.41 17.33 10.60
CA GLY A 155 -11.97 15.97 10.71
C GLY A 155 -10.96 14.86 10.40
N GLN A 156 -9.67 15.15 10.27
CA GLN A 156 -8.65 14.21 9.82
C GLN A 156 -8.19 13.28 10.95
N ASP A 157 -8.01 12.00 10.66
CA ASP A 157 -7.34 11.08 11.58
C ASP A 157 -5.81 11.15 11.39
N PHE A 158 -5.18 12.02 12.19
CA PHE A 158 -3.72 12.14 12.20
C PHE A 158 -3.00 10.87 12.66
N SER A 159 -3.65 9.99 13.44
CA SER A 159 -3.03 8.74 13.87
C SER A 159 -2.83 7.81 12.68
N LEU A 160 -3.85 7.69 11.81
CA LEU A 160 -3.77 6.94 10.56
C LEU A 160 -2.83 7.57 9.54
N LEU A 161 -2.91 8.90 9.35
CA LEU A 161 -2.05 9.62 8.41
C LEU A 161 -0.57 9.47 8.77
N ARG A 162 -0.22 9.47 10.06
CA ARG A 162 1.16 9.21 10.54
C ARG A 162 1.68 7.82 10.20
N ARG A 163 0.79 6.85 9.96
CA ARG A 163 1.17 5.51 9.51
C ARG A 163 1.28 5.43 7.98
N LEU A 164 0.75 6.40 7.24
CA LEU A 164 0.78 6.45 5.77
C LEU A 164 1.93 7.27 5.21
N VAL A 165 2.28 8.39 5.84
CA VAL A 165 3.24 9.36 5.31
C VAL A 165 4.38 9.61 6.29
N PHE A 166 5.54 9.97 5.76
CA PHE A 166 6.64 10.48 6.55
C PHE A 166 6.29 11.86 7.08
N PHE A 167 6.54 12.07 8.37
CA PHE A 167 6.42 13.37 9.02
C PHE A 167 7.81 13.92 9.34
N PRO A 168 8.06 15.21 9.03
CA PRO A 168 7.13 16.26 8.63
C PRO A 168 7.04 16.56 7.12
N ASP A 169 7.78 15.86 6.24
CA ASP A 169 7.86 16.24 4.81
C ASP A 169 6.64 15.83 3.96
N GLY A 170 5.75 14.97 4.47
CA GLY A 170 4.56 14.51 3.79
C GLY A 170 4.81 13.53 2.64
N THR A 171 6.04 13.04 2.49
CA THR A 171 6.37 12.04 1.45
C THR A 171 5.86 10.65 1.83
N VAL A 172 5.61 9.79 0.85
CA VAL A 172 5.03 8.45 1.07
C VAL A 172 6.09 7.37 0.90
N PRO A 173 6.18 6.36 1.79
CA PRO A 173 6.97 5.15 1.58
C PRO A 173 6.37 4.32 0.44
N ARG A 174 6.82 4.55 -0.79
CA ARG A 174 6.29 3.86 -1.99
C ARG A 174 6.96 2.51 -2.22
N CYS A 175 6.16 1.53 -2.63
CA CYS A 175 6.66 0.31 -3.22
C CYS A 175 7.29 0.56 -4.61
N LEU A 176 8.14 -0.36 -5.06
CA LEU A 176 8.89 -0.30 -6.32
C LEU A 176 8.09 -0.80 -7.53
N HIS A 177 7.11 -1.66 -7.30
CA HIS A 177 6.23 -2.20 -8.32
C HIS A 177 4.81 -1.66 -8.13
N TYR A 178 3.89 -2.05 -9.01
CA TYR A 178 2.47 -1.83 -8.82
C TYR A 178 1.89 -3.04 -8.08
N ALA A 179 0.82 -2.83 -7.30
CA ALA A 179 0.19 -3.94 -6.61
C ALA A 179 -0.46 -4.90 -7.61
N LEU A 180 -0.25 -6.19 -7.38
CA LEU A 180 -0.80 -7.30 -8.16
C LEU A 180 -1.56 -8.26 -7.24
N PRO A 181 -2.64 -8.94 -7.66
CA PRO A 181 -3.30 -9.92 -6.82
C PRO A 181 -2.40 -11.16 -6.80
N THR A 182 -2.41 -11.90 -5.71
CA THR A 182 -1.72 -13.19 -5.69
C THR A 182 -2.45 -14.19 -6.61
N ARG A 183 -1.72 -15.17 -7.15
CA ARG A 183 -2.26 -16.12 -8.14
C ARG A 183 -3.50 -16.88 -7.65
N ASP A 184 -3.56 -17.16 -6.34
CA ASP A 184 -4.61 -17.96 -5.73
C ASP A 184 -5.94 -17.22 -5.55
N CYS A 185 -5.96 -15.88 -5.61
CA CYS A 185 -7.18 -15.07 -5.57
C CYS A 185 -7.50 -14.38 -6.90
N MET A 186 -6.58 -14.36 -7.87
CA MET A 186 -6.71 -13.62 -9.14
C MET A 186 -7.99 -13.93 -9.93
N PHE A 187 -8.45 -15.18 -9.93
CA PHE A 187 -9.64 -15.63 -10.67
C PHE A 187 -10.84 -15.94 -9.77
N LYS A 188 -10.81 -15.47 -8.52
CA LYS A 188 -11.87 -15.68 -7.54
C LYS A 188 -12.57 -14.37 -7.22
N ASN A 189 -13.75 -14.45 -6.61
CA ASN A 189 -14.55 -13.29 -6.28
C ASN A 189 -14.39 -12.92 -4.79
N PRO A 190 -13.51 -11.97 -4.44
CA PRO A 190 -13.27 -11.59 -3.04
C PRO A 190 -14.40 -10.76 -2.41
N LEU A 191 -15.48 -10.47 -3.15
CA LEU A 191 -16.52 -9.53 -2.74
C LEU A 191 -17.76 -10.17 -2.11
N PHE A 192 -18.16 -11.37 -2.56
CA PHE A 192 -19.39 -12.00 -2.05
C PHE A 192 -19.43 -13.54 -2.16
N ASP A 193 -18.30 -14.22 -2.36
CA ASP A 193 -18.23 -15.68 -2.41
C ASP A 193 -18.12 -16.37 -1.02
N GLN A 194 -18.01 -15.58 0.05
CA GLN A 194 -17.87 -16.02 1.45
C GLN A 194 -16.61 -16.85 1.76
N GLN A 195 -15.66 -16.93 0.83
CA GLN A 195 -14.50 -17.82 0.95
C GLN A 195 -13.19 -17.11 0.65
N THR A 196 -13.17 -16.23 -0.35
CA THR A 196 -11.95 -15.66 -0.89
C THR A 196 -11.52 -14.40 -0.14
N VAL A 197 -10.26 -14.39 0.29
CA VAL A 197 -9.54 -13.19 0.76
C VAL A 197 -8.93 -12.49 -0.46
N LEU A 198 -9.09 -11.16 -0.56
CA LEU A 198 -8.30 -10.39 -1.51
C LEU A 198 -6.86 -10.30 -0.99
N LYS A 199 -5.92 -10.96 -1.67
CA LYS A 199 -4.50 -10.83 -1.39
C LYS A 199 -3.84 -10.05 -2.52
N ILE A 200 -3.17 -8.96 -2.17
CA ILE A 200 -2.36 -8.17 -3.09
C ILE A 200 -0.92 -8.13 -2.63
N TRP A 201 0.02 -8.18 -3.55
CA TRP A 201 1.44 -8.15 -3.27
C TRP A 201 2.12 -7.01 -4.01
N ASN A 202 3.22 -6.52 -3.43
CA ASN A 202 4.12 -5.54 -4.05
C ASN A 202 5.55 -5.73 -3.51
N LEU A 203 6.51 -5.01 -4.10
CA LEU A 203 7.94 -5.09 -3.81
C LEU A 203 8.44 -3.79 -3.18
N ASN A 204 9.30 -3.90 -2.17
CA ASN A 204 10.15 -2.84 -1.65
C ASN A 204 11.62 -3.17 -1.95
N LYS A 205 12.52 -2.20 -1.79
CA LYS A 205 13.95 -2.35 -2.11
C LYS A 205 14.63 -3.54 -1.44
N PHE A 206 14.25 -3.85 -0.21
CA PHE A 206 14.85 -4.93 0.59
C PHE A 206 13.84 -6.01 1.01
N GLY A 207 12.75 -6.19 0.25
CA GLY A 207 11.78 -7.27 0.54
C GLY A 207 10.40 -7.01 -0.06
N GLY A 208 9.49 -7.95 0.06
CA GLY A 208 8.12 -7.90 -0.45
C GLY A 208 7.14 -7.43 0.62
N VAL A 209 5.91 -7.18 0.20
CA VAL A 209 4.76 -6.94 1.09
C VAL A 209 3.54 -7.61 0.48
N ILE A 210 2.74 -8.27 1.32
CA ILE A 210 1.43 -8.79 0.97
C ILE A 210 0.40 -8.15 1.89
N GLY A 211 -0.64 -7.55 1.31
CA GLY A 211 -1.83 -7.14 2.04
C GLY A 211 -2.96 -8.14 1.82
N ALA A 212 -3.51 -8.67 2.90
CA ALA A 212 -4.68 -9.54 2.89
C ALA A 212 -5.88 -8.78 3.42
N PHE A 213 -6.98 -8.76 2.67
CA PHE A 213 -8.16 -7.95 2.94
C PHE A 213 -9.43 -8.80 2.87
N ASN A 214 -10.28 -8.69 3.90
CA ASN A 214 -11.63 -9.23 3.83
C ASN A 214 -12.57 -8.20 3.20
N CYS A 215 -12.79 -8.32 1.89
CA CYS A 215 -13.66 -7.45 1.10
C CYS A 215 -15.09 -8.01 0.94
N GLN A 216 -15.45 -9.07 1.67
CA GLN A 216 -16.74 -9.72 1.57
C GLN A 216 -17.86 -8.80 2.09
N GLY A 217 -18.99 -8.78 1.40
CA GLY A 217 -20.18 -8.09 1.89
C GLY A 217 -21.03 -7.38 0.83
N ALA A 218 -20.53 -7.16 -0.39
CA ALA A 218 -21.36 -6.68 -1.51
C ALA A 218 -20.66 -6.86 -2.84
N GLY A 219 -21.43 -6.86 -3.92
CA GLY A 219 -20.88 -6.79 -5.27
C GLY A 219 -21.91 -6.39 -6.30
N TRP A 220 -21.47 -6.40 -7.57
CA TRP A 220 -22.33 -6.08 -8.70
C TRP A 220 -23.41 -7.14 -8.89
N ASP A 221 -24.68 -6.73 -8.82
CA ASP A 221 -25.84 -7.55 -9.13
C ASP A 221 -26.23 -7.32 -10.59
N SER A 222 -26.09 -8.37 -11.41
CA SER A 222 -26.37 -8.29 -12.85
C SER A 222 -27.85 -8.15 -13.18
N ALA A 223 -28.75 -8.59 -12.29
CA ALA A 223 -30.20 -8.49 -12.53
C ALA A 223 -30.70 -7.06 -12.29
N GLU A 224 -30.18 -6.43 -11.24
CA GLU A 224 -30.59 -5.09 -10.82
C GLU A 224 -29.72 -3.97 -11.42
N HIS A 225 -28.65 -4.32 -12.13
CA HIS A 225 -27.67 -3.40 -12.70
C HIS A 225 -27.13 -2.38 -11.67
N ARG A 226 -26.88 -2.84 -10.44
CA ARG A 226 -26.34 -2.02 -9.34
C ARG A 226 -25.51 -2.86 -8.38
N VAL A 227 -24.65 -2.19 -7.61
CA VAL A 227 -23.94 -2.83 -6.50
C VAL A 227 -24.90 -2.99 -5.32
N ARG A 228 -24.88 -4.16 -4.66
CA ARG A 228 -25.78 -4.48 -3.55
C ARG A 228 -25.06 -5.16 -2.39
N GLY A 229 -25.34 -4.69 -1.18
CA GLY A 229 -24.96 -5.34 0.07
C GLY A 229 -25.59 -6.73 0.28
N TYR A 230 -24.77 -7.72 0.58
CA TYR A 230 -25.13 -9.07 0.97
C TYR A 230 -24.76 -9.30 2.45
N SER A 231 -25.69 -9.00 3.37
CA SER A 231 -25.48 -9.11 4.83
C SER A 231 -24.98 -10.48 5.28
N HIS A 232 -25.43 -11.56 4.63
CA HIS A 232 -25.00 -12.92 4.90
C HIS A 232 -23.53 -13.22 4.51
N CYS A 233 -22.88 -12.32 3.77
CA CYS A 233 -21.48 -12.42 3.37
C CYS A 233 -20.52 -11.74 4.35
N TYR A 234 -21.00 -10.99 5.34
CA TYR A 234 -20.17 -10.36 6.38
C TYR A 234 -19.74 -11.41 7.42
N LYS A 235 -18.86 -12.31 7.01
CA LYS A 235 -18.31 -13.38 7.86
C LYS A 235 -16.79 -13.32 7.90
N PRO A 236 -16.19 -13.88 8.96
CA PRO A 236 -14.75 -14.10 8.97
C PRO A 236 -14.34 -15.03 7.83
N VAL A 237 -13.26 -14.68 7.15
CA VAL A 237 -12.68 -15.48 6.07
C VAL A 237 -11.30 -16.00 6.47
N PHE A 238 -11.01 -17.21 6.05
CA PHE A 238 -9.74 -17.86 6.27
C PHE A 238 -8.81 -17.60 5.09
N GLY A 239 -7.53 -17.38 5.37
CA GLY A 239 -6.50 -17.18 4.37
C GLY A 239 -5.18 -17.85 4.75
N GLU A 240 -4.37 -18.09 3.73
CA GLU A 240 -3.01 -18.59 3.86
C GLU A 240 -2.06 -17.66 3.12
N VAL A 241 -0.87 -17.42 3.67
CA VAL A 241 0.18 -16.61 3.05
C VAL A 241 1.51 -17.36 3.10
N ARG A 242 2.23 -17.31 1.97
CA ARG A 242 3.61 -17.81 1.86
C ARG A 242 4.53 -16.72 1.30
N PRO A 243 5.84 -16.75 1.60
CA PRO A 243 6.81 -15.90 0.89
C PRO A 243 6.79 -16.06 -0.64
N ALA A 244 6.39 -17.24 -1.11
CA ALA A 244 6.24 -17.56 -2.54
C ALA A 244 5.02 -16.89 -3.21
N ASP A 245 4.07 -16.34 -2.43
CA ASP A 245 2.93 -15.60 -2.99
C ASP A 245 3.35 -14.24 -3.58
N VAL A 246 4.56 -13.76 -3.25
CA VAL A 246 5.19 -12.59 -3.88
C VAL A 246 5.89 -13.06 -5.16
N GLU A 247 5.56 -12.47 -6.31
CA GLU A 247 6.23 -12.79 -7.58
C GLU A 247 7.53 -11.98 -7.72
N TRP A 248 8.57 -12.40 -6.98
CA TRP A 248 9.87 -11.72 -6.91
C TRP A 248 10.58 -11.53 -8.25
N SER A 249 10.27 -12.36 -9.25
CA SER A 249 10.86 -12.34 -10.60
C SER A 249 10.26 -11.28 -11.52
N GLN A 250 9.20 -10.58 -11.11
CA GLN A 250 8.59 -9.49 -11.89
C GLN A 250 9.50 -8.25 -12.01
N ARG A 251 10.59 -8.20 -11.23
CA ARG A 251 11.66 -7.22 -11.42
C ARG A 251 13.04 -7.86 -11.29
N GLU A 252 13.95 -7.48 -12.19
CA GLU A 252 15.32 -8.01 -12.19
C GLU A 252 16.08 -7.65 -10.90
N ASP A 253 15.88 -6.43 -10.38
CA ASP A 253 16.55 -5.92 -9.16
C ASP A 253 16.13 -6.64 -7.87
N THR A 254 15.03 -7.40 -7.88
CA THR A 254 14.57 -8.21 -6.75
C THR A 254 14.85 -9.70 -6.90
N THR A 255 15.51 -10.13 -7.98
CA THR A 255 15.77 -11.56 -8.23
C THR A 255 16.73 -12.16 -7.20
N ALA A 256 17.69 -11.37 -6.70
CA ALA A 256 18.58 -11.80 -5.62
C ALA A 256 17.82 -12.08 -4.31
N VAL A 257 16.71 -11.37 -4.09
CA VAL A 257 15.83 -11.56 -2.93
C VAL A 257 14.99 -12.84 -3.07
N ALA A 258 14.63 -13.24 -4.30
CA ALA A 258 13.78 -14.39 -4.61
C ALA A 258 14.36 -15.76 -4.20
N ASN A 259 15.70 -15.85 -4.13
CA ASN A 259 16.41 -17.11 -3.91
C ASN A 259 16.98 -17.23 -2.48
N ALA A 260 16.45 -16.45 -1.52
CA ALA A 260 16.91 -16.54 -0.14
C ALA A 260 16.54 -17.90 0.48
N ALA A 261 17.45 -18.45 1.29
CA ALA A 261 17.24 -19.71 1.98
C ALA A 261 16.15 -19.63 3.06
N SER A 262 15.99 -18.45 3.66
CA SER A 262 14.96 -18.14 4.63
C SER A 262 14.50 -16.69 4.51
N TYR A 263 13.29 -16.45 4.98
CA TYR A 263 12.60 -15.18 4.98
C TYR A 263 12.04 -14.91 6.37
N THR A 264 12.09 -13.65 6.79
CA THR A 264 11.28 -13.19 7.91
C THR A 264 9.95 -12.68 7.40
N VAL A 265 8.86 -13.06 8.05
CA VAL A 265 7.52 -12.53 7.81
C VAL A 265 7.05 -11.79 9.06
N TYR A 266 6.92 -10.47 8.94
CA TYR A 266 6.38 -9.64 10.00
C TYR A 266 4.90 -9.35 9.74
N ARG A 267 4.06 -9.64 10.74
CA ARG A 267 2.63 -9.34 10.75
C ARG A 267 2.40 -7.98 11.40
N CYS A 268 2.02 -6.99 10.60
CA CYS A 268 1.97 -5.61 11.07
C CYS A 268 0.89 -5.36 12.13
N GLN A 269 -0.25 -6.07 12.08
CA GLN A 269 -1.32 -5.89 13.06
C GLN A 269 -1.02 -6.61 14.38
N THR A 270 -0.65 -7.90 14.30
CA THR A 270 -0.34 -8.70 15.51
C THR A 270 1.05 -8.42 16.08
N LYS A 271 1.90 -7.69 15.34
CA LYS A 271 3.29 -7.33 15.71
C LYS A 271 4.20 -8.54 15.94
N GLU A 272 3.87 -9.64 15.30
CA GLU A 272 4.55 -10.93 15.35
C GLU A 272 5.60 -11.03 14.23
N LEU A 273 6.77 -11.58 14.54
CA LEU A 273 7.85 -11.84 13.59
C LEU A 273 8.06 -13.34 13.48
N LEU A 274 7.91 -13.88 12.28
CA LEU A 274 8.02 -15.31 11.99
C LEU A 274 9.20 -15.57 11.05
N LEU A 275 9.89 -16.69 11.24
CA LEU A 275 10.92 -17.16 10.32
C LEU A 275 10.34 -18.28 9.46
N MET A 276 10.50 -18.16 8.14
CA MET A 276 9.99 -19.11 7.16
C MET A 276 11.09 -19.52 6.19
N THR A 277 11.02 -20.76 5.73
CA THR A 277 11.78 -21.28 4.58
C THR A 277 10.83 -21.50 3.41
N PRO A 278 11.34 -21.65 2.16
CA PRO A 278 10.51 -22.01 1.01
C PRO A 278 9.70 -23.30 1.19
N SER A 279 10.15 -24.20 2.05
CA SER A 279 9.50 -25.48 2.37
C SER A 279 8.61 -25.44 3.63
N SER A 280 8.50 -24.29 4.28
CA SER A 280 7.68 -24.15 5.49
C SER A 280 6.19 -24.22 5.16
N GLU A 281 5.39 -24.69 6.13
CA GLU A 281 3.94 -24.61 6.07
C GLU A 281 3.48 -23.14 5.95
N PRO A 282 2.34 -22.87 5.27
CA PRO A 282 1.84 -21.52 5.10
C PRO A 282 1.45 -20.89 6.45
N ILE A 283 1.58 -19.57 6.54
CA ILE A 283 1.01 -18.82 7.66
C ILE A 283 -0.50 -18.79 7.46
N ARG A 284 -1.21 -19.40 8.41
CA ARG A 284 -2.67 -19.42 8.45
C ARG A 284 -3.19 -18.25 9.27
N PHE A 285 -4.22 -17.58 8.77
CA PHE A 285 -4.86 -16.47 9.46
C PHE A 285 -6.36 -16.40 9.16
N THR A 286 -7.08 -15.70 10.03
CA THR A 286 -8.52 -15.44 9.87
C THR A 286 -8.75 -13.94 9.97
N LEU A 287 -9.41 -13.37 8.96
CA LEU A 287 -9.76 -11.95 8.92
C LEU A 287 -11.24 -11.78 9.25
N GLN A 288 -11.54 -10.88 10.18
CA GLN A 288 -12.91 -10.43 10.44
C GLN A 288 -13.44 -9.61 9.25
N SER A 289 -14.75 -9.43 9.17
CA SER A 289 -15.40 -8.60 8.15
C SER A 289 -14.78 -7.21 8.11
N SER A 290 -14.41 -6.73 6.91
CA SER A 290 -13.74 -5.42 6.71
C SER A 290 -12.41 -5.22 7.46
N SER A 291 -11.77 -6.30 7.92
CA SER A 291 -10.42 -6.28 8.49
C SER A 291 -9.34 -6.60 7.45
N PHE A 292 -8.09 -6.33 7.82
CA PHE A 292 -6.94 -6.61 7.00
C PHE A 292 -5.74 -7.03 7.85
N GLU A 293 -4.76 -7.66 7.21
CA GLU A 293 -3.44 -7.93 7.76
C GLU A 293 -2.38 -7.60 6.70
N LEU A 294 -1.25 -7.05 7.14
CA LEU A 294 -0.10 -6.81 6.27
C LEU A 294 1.05 -7.72 6.67
N PHE A 295 1.57 -8.45 5.68
CA PHE A 295 2.69 -9.34 5.81
C PHE A 295 3.90 -8.72 5.12
N LYS A 296 4.87 -8.26 5.90
CA LYS A 296 6.15 -7.79 5.39
C LYS A 296 7.11 -8.97 5.29
N ILE A 297 7.58 -9.24 4.08
CA ILE A 297 8.47 -10.38 3.82
C ILE A 297 9.85 -9.85 3.46
N THR A 298 10.87 -10.26 4.20
CA THR A 298 12.25 -9.80 4.01
C THR A 298 13.17 -11.03 3.95
N PRO A 299 14.10 -11.11 2.97
CA PRO A 299 15.08 -12.19 2.91
C PRO A 299 16.06 -12.11 4.09
N VAL A 300 16.41 -13.26 4.65
CA VAL A 300 17.46 -13.35 5.66
C VAL A 300 18.81 -13.45 4.97
N THR A 301 19.73 -12.57 5.36
CA THR A 301 21.11 -12.55 4.87
C THR A 301 22.04 -13.02 5.97
N THR A 302 22.93 -13.95 5.63
CA THR A 302 23.99 -14.40 6.54
C THR A 302 25.19 -13.47 6.43
N ILE A 303 25.63 -12.89 7.55
CA ILE A 303 26.74 -11.96 7.65
C ILE A 303 27.86 -12.62 8.44
N GLY A 304 29.11 -12.44 8.00
CA GLY A 304 30.32 -12.90 8.71
C GLY A 304 31.17 -13.86 7.88
N GLY A 305 32.50 -13.68 7.96
CA GLY A 305 33.52 -14.48 7.26
C GLY A 305 34.42 -15.30 8.20
N GLY A 306 34.02 -15.50 9.46
CA GLY A 306 34.81 -16.17 10.50
C GLY A 306 34.00 -17.11 11.41
N VAL A 307 34.30 -17.13 12.72
CA VAL A 307 33.79 -18.11 13.71
C VAL A 307 32.30 -17.93 14.07
N ALA A 308 31.73 -16.72 13.92
CA ALA A 308 30.31 -16.47 14.16
C ALA A 308 29.63 -15.93 12.89
N LYS A 309 28.59 -16.63 12.44
CA LYS A 309 27.70 -16.21 11.36
C LYS A 309 26.44 -15.64 12.00
N VAL A 310 26.02 -14.46 11.58
CA VAL A 310 24.81 -13.79 12.06
C VAL A 310 23.79 -13.79 10.92
N GLN A 311 22.57 -14.23 11.20
CA GLN A 311 21.44 -14.12 10.30
C GLN A 311 20.71 -12.80 10.56
N PHE A 312 20.60 -11.96 9.53
CA PHE A 312 20.03 -10.63 9.64
C PHE A 312 19.00 -10.36 8.54
N ALA A 313 17.89 -9.71 8.90
CA ALA A 313 16.89 -9.27 7.93
C ALA A 313 16.36 -7.86 8.25
N PRO A 314 16.44 -6.90 7.31
CA PRO A 314 15.92 -5.55 7.52
C PRO A 314 14.39 -5.48 7.30
N VAL A 315 13.59 -5.33 8.37
CA VAL A 315 12.12 -5.30 8.26
C VAL A 315 11.62 -3.89 7.92
N GLY A 316 12.00 -2.87 8.71
CA GLY A 316 11.69 -1.46 8.45
C GLY A 316 11.04 -0.72 9.62
N LEU A 317 10.45 0.46 9.36
CA LEU A 317 9.79 1.27 10.40
C LEU A 317 8.36 0.77 10.67
N VAL A 318 8.15 0.11 11.81
CA VAL A 318 6.88 -0.60 12.10
C VAL A 318 5.71 0.34 12.42
N ASP A 319 5.99 1.62 12.64
CA ASP A 319 4.94 2.64 12.81
C ASP A 319 4.27 2.99 11.46
N LEU A 320 4.87 2.63 10.32
CA LEU A 320 4.31 2.83 8.99
C LEU A 320 3.60 1.58 8.46
N LEU A 321 2.53 1.77 7.68
CA LEU A 321 1.81 0.67 7.01
C LEU A 321 2.70 -0.03 5.98
N ASN A 322 3.48 0.72 5.21
CA ASN A 322 4.56 0.18 4.37
C ASN A 322 5.93 0.37 5.05
N CYS A 323 6.17 -0.38 6.13
CA CYS A 323 7.39 -0.31 6.92
C CYS A 323 8.68 -0.50 6.11
N GLY A 324 8.67 -1.43 5.14
CA GLY A 324 9.82 -1.71 4.28
C GLY A 324 10.14 -0.62 3.27
N GLY A 325 9.19 0.27 2.96
CA GLY A 325 9.40 1.43 2.09
C GLY A 325 10.22 2.55 2.74
N ALA A 326 10.45 2.47 4.07
CA ALA A 326 11.30 3.40 4.80
C ALA A 326 12.80 3.13 4.65
N ILE A 327 13.17 1.95 4.18
CA ILE A 327 14.56 1.52 4.11
C ILE A 327 15.18 2.08 2.83
N VAL A 328 16.08 3.05 2.98
CA VAL A 328 16.80 3.69 1.88
C VAL A 328 17.96 2.81 1.43
N ASP A 329 18.71 2.25 2.37
CA ASP A 329 19.92 1.47 2.06
C ASP A 329 20.30 0.50 3.16
N VAL A 330 20.97 -0.60 2.80
CA VAL A 330 21.52 -1.60 3.73
C VAL A 330 22.88 -2.04 3.19
N GLN A 331 23.91 -1.95 4.03
CA GLN A 331 25.28 -2.30 3.71
C GLN A 331 25.84 -3.24 4.78
N TYR A 332 26.46 -4.32 4.32
CA TYR A 332 27.09 -5.31 5.19
C TYR A 332 28.60 -5.06 5.20
N GLY A 333 29.18 -4.88 6.40
CA GLY A 333 30.58 -4.51 6.58
C GLY A 333 31.56 -5.56 6.04
N SER A 334 32.61 -5.12 5.36
CA SER A 334 33.60 -5.97 4.69
C SER A 334 34.43 -6.83 5.64
N THR A 335 34.65 -6.40 6.88
CA THR A 335 35.39 -7.12 7.91
C THR A 335 34.54 -8.15 8.67
N GLY A 336 33.25 -8.24 8.36
CA GLY A 336 32.27 -9.02 9.11
C GLY A 336 31.90 -8.37 10.45
N GLY A 337 30.62 -8.42 10.82
CA GLY A 337 30.15 -7.98 12.14
C GLY A 337 29.59 -6.56 12.22
N GLU A 338 29.50 -5.81 11.11
CA GLU A 338 28.76 -4.54 11.09
C GLU A 338 27.67 -4.57 10.02
N VAL A 339 26.48 -4.06 10.37
CA VAL A 339 25.40 -3.77 9.42
C VAL A 339 25.06 -2.31 9.51
N ARG A 340 25.13 -1.60 8.39
CA ARG A 340 24.77 -0.19 8.28
C ARG A 340 23.49 -0.05 7.49
N MET A 341 22.52 0.66 8.05
CA MET A 341 21.22 0.91 7.46
C MET A 341 20.99 2.40 7.35
N ARG A 342 20.36 2.81 6.25
CA ARG A 342 19.82 4.17 6.09
C ARG A 342 18.31 4.06 6.02
N VAL A 343 17.64 4.79 6.90
CA VAL A 343 16.19 4.70 7.06
C VAL A 343 15.59 6.11 7.07
N LYS A 344 14.61 6.36 6.21
CA LYS A 344 13.88 7.63 6.17
C LYS A 344 12.68 7.55 7.12
N GLY A 345 12.48 8.56 7.96
CA GLY A 345 11.36 8.63 8.89
C GLY A 345 11.77 8.65 10.36
N ALA A 346 10.77 8.52 11.23
CA ALA A 346 10.93 8.45 12.68
C ALA A 346 10.04 7.35 13.26
N GLY A 347 10.44 6.80 14.39
CA GLY A 347 9.73 5.72 15.07
C GLY A 347 10.64 4.52 15.33
N ARG A 348 10.03 3.34 15.45
CA ARG A 348 10.71 2.09 15.80
C ARG A 348 11.16 1.38 14.53
N LEU A 349 12.47 1.27 14.37
CA LEU A 349 13.08 0.42 13.36
C LEU A 349 13.13 -1.01 13.89
N LEU A 350 12.47 -1.92 13.17
CA LEU A 350 12.55 -3.35 13.40
C LEU A 350 13.51 -4.01 12.41
N VAL A 351 14.37 -4.86 12.94
CA VAL A 351 15.20 -5.78 12.18
C VAL A 351 15.15 -7.16 12.84
N TYR A 352 15.47 -8.19 12.07
CA TYR A 352 15.71 -9.53 12.60
C TYR A 352 17.20 -9.75 12.79
N SER A 353 17.57 -10.35 13.92
CA SER A 353 18.90 -10.86 14.19
C SER A 353 18.84 -12.08 15.08
N ASP A 354 19.45 -13.19 14.65
CA ASP A 354 19.57 -14.42 15.46
C ASP A 354 20.52 -14.27 16.65
N VAL A 355 21.48 -13.35 16.55
CA VAL A 355 22.43 -13.00 17.61
C VAL A 355 22.13 -11.60 18.14
N GLU A 356 22.24 -11.40 19.45
CA GLU A 356 22.14 -10.08 20.07
C GLU A 356 23.34 -9.20 19.66
N PRO A 357 23.14 -7.98 19.14
CA PRO A 357 24.24 -7.08 18.81
C PRO A 357 24.93 -6.60 20.09
N LYS A 358 26.26 -6.40 20.02
CA LYS A 358 27.03 -5.82 21.14
C LYS A 358 26.65 -4.37 21.42
N LYS A 359 26.34 -3.62 20.36
CA LYS A 359 25.89 -2.22 20.44
C LYS A 359 25.11 -1.83 19.19
N SER A 360 24.24 -0.82 19.34
CA SER A 360 23.60 -0.14 18.23
C SER A 360 24.00 1.33 18.23
N LEU A 361 24.27 1.90 17.05
CA LEU A 361 24.58 3.31 16.88
C LEU A 361 23.51 3.95 16.01
N VAL A 362 22.90 5.04 16.48
CA VAL A 362 22.03 5.90 15.66
C VAL A 362 22.75 7.22 15.51
N GLU A 363 23.06 7.60 14.26
CA GLU A 363 23.84 8.80 13.95
C GLU A 363 25.24 8.83 14.60
N GLY A 364 25.84 7.65 14.77
CA GLY A 364 27.15 7.49 15.41
C GLY A 364 27.12 7.54 16.94
N CYS A 365 25.98 7.86 17.55
CA CYS A 365 25.78 7.82 19.00
C CYS A 365 25.22 6.47 19.42
N GLU A 366 25.68 5.94 20.56
CA GLU A 366 25.15 4.69 21.10
C GLU A 366 23.67 4.84 21.49
N ALA A 367 22.85 3.96 20.93
CA ALA A 367 21.42 3.92 21.13
C ALA A 367 21.02 2.65 21.87
N LYS A 368 20.00 2.78 22.73
CA LYS A 368 19.38 1.63 23.38
C LYS A 368 18.60 0.85 22.33
N PHE A 369 18.69 -0.47 22.41
CA PHE A 369 17.91 -1.39 21.57
C PHE A 369 17.22 -2.43 22.45
N GLU A 370 16.14 -2.99 21.92
CA GLU A 370 15.40 -4.10 22.54
C GLU A 370 15.59 -5.34 21.67
N TRP A 371 16.21 -6.39 22.23
CA TRP A 371 16.32 -7.68 21.58
C TRP A 371 15.45 -8.71 22.31
N GLY A 372 14.49 -9.27 21.60
CA GLY A 372 13.51 -10.22 22.14
C GLY A 372 13.66 -11.63 21.59
N ASN A 373 13.01 -12.58 22.27
CA ASN A 373 12.90 -13.96 21.80
C ASN A 373 12.36 -14.03 20.36
N GLY A 374 12.96 -14.90 19.54
CA GLY A 374 12.66 -15.00 18.11
C GLY A 374 13.45 -14.03 17.23
N GLY A 375 14.48 -13.39 17.76
CA GLY A 375 15.42 -12.55 17.00
C GLY A 375 14.88 -11.18 16.63
N LYS A 376 13.86 -10.70 17.35
CA LYS A 376 13.24 -9.38 17.13
C LYS A 376 14.12 -8.30 17.74
N LEU A 377 14.77 -7.48 16.92
CA LEU A 377 15.64 -6.38 17.34
C LEU A 377 15.00 -5.03 16.98
N MET A 378 14.72 -4.19 17.97
CA MET A 378 14.11 -2.89 17.79
C MET A 378 15.02 -1.76 18.28
N VAL A 379 15.07 -0.67 17.52
CA VAL A 379 15.79 0.56 17.87
C VAL A 379 14.97 1.78 17.45
N ASP A 380 14.94 2.81 18.28
CA ASP A 380 14.25 4.05 17.96
C ASP A 380 15.10 4.94 17.04
N VAL A 381 14.48 5.47 16.00
CA VAL A 381 15.08 6.43 15.08
C VAL A 381 14.29 7.74 15.09
N THR A 382 15.00 8.85 14.85
CA THR A 382 14.44 10.20 14.89
C THR A 382 14.50 10.87 13.52
N TRP A 383 13.57 11.78 13.25
CA TRP A 383 13.61 12.53 12.00
C TRP A 383 14.79 13.50 11.99
N LYS A 384 15.63 13.42 10.95
CA LYS A 384 16.78 14.32 10.76
C LYS A 384 16.53 15.31 9.63
N GLN A 385 16.13 16.54 9.97
CA GLN A 385 15.83 17.57 8.97
C GLN A 385 17.03 17.88 8.05
N GLU A 386 18.24 17.86 8.59
CA GLU A 386 19.49 18.13 7.84
C GLU A 386 19.81 17.06 6.78
N LYS A 387 19.23 15.86 6.91
CA LYS A 387 19.47 14.69 6.04
C LYS A 387 18.21 14.26 5.29
N ASP A 388 17.29 15.18 5.00
CA ASP A 388 15.99 14.87 4.35
C ASP A 388 15.19 13.77 5.08
N GLY A 389 15.28 13.77 6.41
CA GLY A 389 14.60 12.78 7.26
C GLY A 389 15.27 11.42 7.35
N VAL A 390 16.46 11.24 6.79
CA VAL A 390 17.20 9.98 6.81
C VAL A 390 18.09 9.88 8.06
N SER A 391 17.98 8.75 8.76
CA SER A 391 18.87 8.35 9.85
C SER A 391 19.79 7.20 9.41
N ASP A 392 21.05 7.28 9.82
CA ASP A 392 22.07 6.23 9.77
C ASP A 392 22.00 5.38 11.05
N VAL A 393 21.79 4.08 10.88
CA VAL A 393 21.74 3.10 11.98
C VAL A 393 22.78 2.02 11.74
N VAL A 394 23.59 1.72 12.76
CA VAL A 394 24.64 0.69 12.69
C VAL A 394 24.45 -0.33 13.80
N PHE A 395 24.44 -1.62 13.45
CA PHE A 395 24.47 -2.72 14.40
C PHE A 395 25.85 -3.37 14.35
N CYS A 396 26.48 -3.52 15.52
CA CYS A 396 27.79 -4.15 15.68
C CYS A 396 27.62 -5.48 16.42
N PHE A 397 28.09 -6.58 15.83
CA PHE A 397 27.98 -7.95 16.34
C PHE A 397 29.29 -8.49 16.91
#